data_AF-A0A924TI58-F1
#
_entry.id   AF-A0A924TI58-F1
#
_cell.length_a   1.000
_cell.length_b   1.000
_cell.length_c   1.000
_cell.angle_alpha   90.00
_cell.angle_beta   90.00
_cell.angle_gamma   90.00
#
_symmetry.space_group_name_H-M   'P 1'
#
loop_
_entity.id
_entity.type
_entity.pdbx_description
1 polymer ?
#
loop_
_entity_poly.entity_id
_entity_poly.type
_entity_poly.pdbx_seq_one_letter_code
_entity_poly.pdbx_strand_id
1 'polypeptide(L)'
;KEVIDAILAMRILIQFIAQAIGLLLLVKRKGKAHFAWRMPLYPLPALIAIVFWGYIFYSTGTKMMLGGLTVIGLGLLAYFVKERVTAD
;
A
#
# COMPACT_ATOMS: atom_id res chain seq x y z
N LYS A 1 -12.10 -15.30 15.89
CA LYS A 1 -12.64 -14.13 15.15
C LYS A 1 -11.53 -13.12 14.90
N GLU A 2 -10.82 -12.67 15.94
CA GLU A 2 -9.72 -11.69 15.80
C GLU A 2 -8.60 -12.06 14.82
N VAL A 3 -8.26 -13.35 14.67
CA VAL A 3 -7.20 -13.80 13.73
C VAL A 3 -7.62 -13.63 12.26
N ILE A 4 -8.91 -13.83 11.94
CA ILE A 4 -9.42 -13.69 10.57
C ILE A 4 -9.43 -12.21 10.19
N ASP A 5 -9.88 -11.36 11.11
CA ASP A 5 -9.90 -9.91 10.91
C ASP A 5 -8.47 -9.35 10.75
N ALA A 6 -7.50 -9.85 11.53
CA ALA A 6 -6.09 -9.49 11.41
C ALA A 6 -5.47 -9.89 10.06
N ILE A 7 -5.70 -11.14 9.61
CA ILE A 7 -5.21 -11.63 8.32
C ILE A 7 -5.86 -10.88 7.16
N LEU A 8 -7.17 -10.58 7.27
CA LEU A 8 -7.90 -9.83 6.26
C LEU A 8 -7.36 -8.40 6.12
N ALA A 9 -7.14 -7.71 7.24
CA ALA A 9 -6.59 -6.35 7.23
C ALA A 9 -5.17 -6.30 6.66
N MET A 10 -4.32 -7.28 6.99
CA MET A 10 -2.95 -7.35 6.47
C MET A 10 -2.94 -7.55 4.94
N ARG A 11 -3.83 -8.41 4.41
CA ARG A 11 -4.00 -8.58 2.96
C ARG A 11 -4.50 -7.31 2.29
N ILE A 12 -5.44 -6.60 2.90
CA ILE A 12 -5.98 -5.36 2.33
C ILE A 12 -4.90 -4.31 2.12
N LEU A 13 -4.06 -4.10 3.15
CA LEU A 13 -2.97 -3.14 3.11
C LEU A 13 -1.91 -3.50 2.05
N ILE A 14 -1.40 -4.72 2.09
CA ILE A 14 -0.25 -5.10 1.26
C ILE A 14 -0.70 -5.40 -0.18
N GLN A 15 -1.78 -6.15 -0.37
CA GLN A 15 -2.19 -6.60 -1.70
C GLN A 15 -2.97 -5.53 -2.46
N PHE A 16 -3.80 -4.71 -1.81
CA PHE A 16 -4.56 -3.70 -2.55
C PHE A 16 -3.88 -2.32 -2.51
N ILE A 17 -3.50 -1.82 -1.33
CA ILE A 17 -2.94 -0.47 -1.22
C ILE A 17 -1.50 -0.42 -1.75
N ALA A 18 -0.61 -1.31 -1.28
CA ALA A 18 0.79 -1.28 -1.71
C ALA A 18 0.94 -1.61 -3.20
N GLN A 19 0.16 -2.55 -3.75
CA GLN A 19 0.18 -2.82 -5.19
C GLN A 19 -0.39 -1.66 -6.02
N ALA A 20 -1.44 -0.98 -5.56
CA ALA A 20 -1.97 0.20 -6.25
C ALA A 20 -0.94 1.35 -6.29
N ILE A 21 -0.26 1.62 -5.17
CA ILE A 21 0.83 2.60 -5.10
C ILE A 21 2.00 2.16 -6.00
N GLY A 22 2.37 0.87 -5.95
CA GLY A 22 3.41 0.30 -6.80
C GLY A 22 3.11 0.48 -8.30
N LEU A 23 1.86 0.28 -8.70
CA LEU A 23 1.41 0.53 -10.07
C LEU A 23 1.53 2.01 -10.44
N LEU A 24 1.08 2.92 -9.57
CA LEU A 24 1.20 4.37 -9.79
C LEU A 24 2.67 4.80 -9.97
N LEU A 25 3.56 4.27 -9.13
CA LEU A 25 5.00 4.54 -9.22
C LEU A 25 5.62 3.93 -10.49
N LEU A 26 5.21 2.72 -10.87
CA LEU A 26 5.69 2.04 -12.07
C LEU A 26 5.24 2.76 -13.34
N VAL A 27 3.99 3.26 -13.39
CA VAL A 27 3.50 4.09 -14.49
C VAL A 27 4.28 5.41 -14.57
N LYS A 28 4.64 6.02 -13.43
CA LYS A 28 5.49 7.22 -13.42
C LYS A 28 6.90 6.94 -13.95
N ARG A 29 7.48 5.77 -13.66
CA ARG A 29 8.85 5.40 -14.06
C ARG A 29 8.96 4.92 -15.51
N LYS A 30 8.06 4.06 -15.96
CA LYS A 30 8.13 3.43 -17.31
C LYS A 30 7.19 4.05 -18.34
N GLY A 31 6.32 4.97 -17.91
CA GLY A 31 5.34 5.61 -18.78
C GLY A 31 4.17 4.69 -19.14
N LYS A 32 3.05 5.30 -19.56
CA LYS A 32 1.80 4.59 -19.91
C LYS A 32 1.96 3.65 -21.13
N ALA A 33 2.99 3.85 -21.94
CA ALA A 33 3.27 3.04 -23.14
C ALA A 33 3.84 1.64 -22.81
N HIS A 34 4.34 1.42 -21.59
CA HIS A 34 4.88 0.12 -21.18
C HIS A 34 3.79 -0.92 -20.87
N PHE A 35 2.55 -0.49 -20.64
CA PHE A 35 1.45 -1.38 -20.28
C PHE A 35 0.64 -1.76 -21.51
N ALA A 36 0.57 -3.07 -21.79
CA ALA A 36 -0.24 -3.64 -22.87
C ALA A 36 -1.75 -3.38 -22.67
N TRP A 37 -2.19 -3.32 -21.41
CA TRP A 37 -3.57 -3.01 -21.05
C TRP A 37 -3.66 -1.63 -20.39
N ARG A 38 -4.42 -0.72 -21.01
CA ARG A 38 -4.63 0.64 -20.51
C ARG A 38 -5.91 0.68 -19.70
N MET A 39 -5.80 0.95 -18.40
CA MET A 39 -6.98 1.16 -17.57
C MET A 39 -7.78 2.36 -18.09
N PRO A 40 -9.08 2.20 -18.45
CA PRO A 40 -9.93 3.35 -18.74
C PRO A 40 -10.03 4.23 -17.49
N LEU A 41 -9.91 5.56 -17.66
CA LEU A 41 -9.82 6.58 -16.60
C LEU A 41 -8.56 6.52 -15.69
N TYR A 42 -7.45 5.90 -16.11
CA TYR A 42 -6.23 5.93 -15.29
C TYR A 42 -5.75 7.37 -14.98
N PRO A 43 -5.55 7.76 -13.71
CA PRO A 43 -5.39 6.93 -12.50
C PRO A 43 -6.58 6.87 -11.51
N LEU A 44 -7.78 7.32 -11.89
CA LEU A 44 -8.94 7.40 -10.98
C LEU A 44 -9.28 6.08 -10.26
N PRO A 45 -9.41 4.93 -10.96
CA PRO A 45 -9.81 3.68 -10.30
C PRO A 45 -8.84 3.24 -9.20
N ALA A 46 -7.54 3.45 -9.40
CA ALA A 46 -6.51 3.12 -8.43
C ALA A 46 -6.59 4.03 -7.18
N LEU A 47 -6.82 5.33 -7.38
CA LEU A 47 -7.03 6.28 -6.28
C LEU A 47 -8.28 5.94 -5.46
N ILE A 48 -9.39 5.61 -6.12
CA ILE A 48 -10.64 5.19 -5.45
C ILE A 48 -10.39 3.93 -4.64
N ALA A 49 -9.70 2.94 -5.19
CA ALA A 49 -9.37 1.71 -4.47
C ALA A 49 -8.53 2.00 -3.21
N ILE A 50 -7.51 2.87 -3.30
CA ILE A 50 -6.69 3.26 -2.15
C ILE A 50 -7.54 3.91 -1.05
N VAL A 51 -8.41 4.85 -1.42
CA VAL A 51 -9.30 5.54 -0.47
C VAL A 51 -10.28 4.57 0.17
N PHE A 52 -10.90 3.70 -0.62
CA PHE A 52 -11.90 2.74 -0.15
C PHE A 52 -11.29 1.72 0.83
N TRP A 53 -10.12 1.16 0.48
CA TRP A 53 -9.41 0.23 1.35
C TRP A 53 -8.83 0.91 2.59
N GLY A 54 -8.38 2.17 2.47
CA GLY A 54 -7.98 2.99 3.63
C GLY A 54 -9.14 3.22 4.59
N TYR A 55 -10.35 3.47 4.08
CA TYR A 55 -11.56 3.62 4.88
C TYR A 55 -11.96 2.32 5.59
N ILE A 56 -11.92 1.18 4.89
CA ILE A 56 -12.17 -0.13 5.51
C ILE A 56 -11.16 -0.41 6.62
N PHE A 57 -9.88 -0.08 6.39
CA PHE A 57 -8.84 -0.25 7.40
C PHE A 57 -9.09 0.62 8.64
N TYR A 58 -9.48 1.89 8.46
CA TYR A 58 -9.91 2.77 9.55
C TYR A 58 -11.10 2.17 10.32
N SER A 59 -12.07 1.60 9.60
CA SER A 59 -13.26 0.97 10.18
C SER A 59 -12.99 -0.35 10.93
N THR A 60 -11.80 -0.95 10.79
CA THR A 60 -11.47 -2.25 11.42
C THR A 60 -11.10 -2.10 12.91
N GLY A 61 -10.81 -0.88 13.37
CA GLY A 61 -10.59 -0.57 14.79
C GLY A 61 -9.30 0.21 15.05
N THR A 62 -9.41 1.29 15.82
CA THR A 62 -8.35 2.28 16.06
C THR A 62 -7.06 1.67 16.63
N LYS A 63 -7.14 0.65 17.49
CA LYS A 63 -5.97 -0.06 18.03
C LYS A 63 -5.18 -0.81 16.95
N MET A 64 -5.87 -1.43 16.01
CA MET A 64 -5.24 -2.19 14.92
C MET A 64 -4.70 -1.28 13.82
N MET A 65 -5.39 -0.15 13.58
CA MET A 65 -4.93 0.90 12.69
C MET A 65 -3.60 1.50 13.14
N LEU A 66 -3.49 1.86 14.43
CA LEU A 66 -2.24 2.35 15.02
C LEU A 66 -1.12 1.32 14.93
N GLY A 67 -1.41 0.04 15.19
CA GLY A 67 -0.45 -1.06 15.03
C GLY A 67 0.05 -1.23 13.59
N GLY A 68 -0.83 -1.11 12.59
CA GLY A 68 -0.43 -1.16 11.19
C GLY A 68 0.45 0.03 10.77
N LEU A 69 0.10 1.24 11.22
CA LEU A 69 0.88 2.46 10.98
C LEU A 69 2.27 2.40 11.61
N THR A 70 2.38 1.90 12.85
CA THR A 70 3.68 1.74 13.51
C THR A 70 4.54 0.69 12.82
N VAL A 71 3.98 -0.45 12.40
CA VAL A 71 4.73 -1.49 11.66
C VAL A 71 5.20 -0.98 10.29
N ILE A 72 4.35 -0.24 9.57
CA ILE A 72 4.75 0.38 8.29
C ILE A 72 5.84 1.44 8.53
N GLY A 73 5.70 2.27 9.56
CA GLY A 73 6.70 3.26 9.95
C GLY A 73 8.04 2.60 10.32
N LEU A 74 8.01 1.52 11.09
CA LEU A 74 9.20 0.72 11.43
C LEU A 74 9.82 0.06 10.20
N GLY A 75 9.01 -0.45 9.28
CA GLY A 75 9.48 -1.02 8.01
C GLY A 75 10.16 0.01 7.11
N LEU A 76 9.61 1.22 7.04
CA LEU A 76 10.23 2.35 6.33
C LEU A 76 11.53 2.79 7.02
N LEU A 77 11.54 2.91 8.34
CA LEU A 77 12.75 3.23 9.11
C LEU A 77 13.84 2.18 8.89
N ALA A 78 13.51 0.89 8.97
CA ALA A 78 14.45 -0.20 8.71
C ALA A 78 14.99 -0.16 7.27
N TYR A 79 14.14 0.15 6.28
CA TYR A 79 14.57 0.32 4.90
C TYR A 79 15.55 1.49 4.75
N PHE A 80 15.23 2.65 5.32
CA PHE A 80 16.10 3.82 5.27
C PHE A 80 17.43 3.62 6.01
N VAL A 81 17.40 2.94 7.17
CA VAL A 81 18.62 2.58 7.90
C VAL A 81 19.48 1.65 7.05
N LYS A 82 18.88 0.62 6.42
CA LYS A 82 19.60 -0.28 5.52
C LYS A 82 20.17 0.48 4.32
N GLU A 83 19.40 1.37 3.71
CA GLU A 83 19.85 2.17 2.56
C GLU A 83 21.03 3.06 2.95
N ARG A 84 21.01 3.67 4.14
CA ARG A 84 22.15 4.41 4.70
C ARG A 84 23.37 3.53 4.95
N VAL A 85 23.19 2.36 5.56
CA VAL A 85 24.29 1.42 5.87
C VAL A 85 24.90 0.78 4.61
N THR A 86 24.12 0.62 3.53
CA THR A 86 24.60 0.05 2.25
C THR A 86 25.22 1.13 1.34
N ALA A 87 25.00 2.41 1.65
CA ALA A 87 25.57 3.53 0.89
C ALA A 87 26.97 3.95 1.37
N ASP A 88 27.42 3.41 2.51
CA ASP A 88 28.81 3.47 3.00
C ASP A 88 29.59 2.20 2.59
#